data_AF-A0A4Y9RWL9-F1
#
_entry.id   AF-A0A4Y9RWL9-F1
#
_cell.length_a   1.000
_cell.length_b   1.000
_cell.length_c   1.000
_cell.angle_alpha   90.00
_cell.angle_beta   90.00
_cell.angle_gamma   90.00
#
_symmetry.space_group_name_H-M   'P 1'
#
loop_
_entity.id
_entity.type
_entity.pdbx_description
1 polymer ?
#
loop_
_entity_poly.entity_id
_entity_poly.type
_entity_poly.pdbx_seq_one_letter_code
_entity_poly.pdbx_strand_id
1 'polypeptide(L)'
;MGVEAVMTLDEFLADMSPTQKNQKVPPFFRQLALSKRLVEGPLSVFLDNIVAPYDDASRGVQRLKAEREKAGAMTARQLAQKLKVERSTLKLIVDRDKIKVSKKRGVSRRHVWFTQENFQQANEFLGKRVSARVWMRSHHVTTIEMLQLADEGLLEILPPEEALEPTKVDLDRDVAIATIQAIMSQVVVGKPDRQWVRIERLFTCLGDNHKPWGSLLVAAKQGKLKGELLSREDHFSMSGLYIHRELADDFRLAILNETEPMFVAAGNRSVDWYPEMLRGEAECYLNVSCPEITWLARQGYFGDDAREGGPLRRSDVESLGQEFIGTREIATLAGCTTASVLGALRKFGVSPVIADVPFWRRRAVVGDGGAIHQIALARGRWGLWASSQR
;
A
#
# COMPACT_ATOMS: atom_id res chain seq x y z
N MET A 1 -6.02 -72.27 33.88
CA MET A 1 -4.59 -71.97 33.70
C MET A 1 -4.31 -72.00 32.21
N GLY A 2 -4.37 -70.84 31.55
CA GLY A 2 -4.08 -70.73 30.13
C GLY A 2 -2.58 -70.75 29.93
N VAL A 3 -2.10 -71.65 29.07
CA VAL A 3 -0.71 -71.68 28.65
C VAL A 3 -0.50 -70.44 27.78
N GLU A 4 0.14 -69.41 28.32
CA GLU A 4 0.65 -68.30 27.51
C GLU A 4 1.67 -68.90 26.55
N ALA A 5 1.33 -68.92 25.26
CA ALA A 5 2.26 -69.33 24.22
C ALA A 5 3.45 -68.36 24.26
N VAL A 6 4.59 -68.86 24.74
CA VAL A 6 5.86 -68.14 24.70
C VAL A 6 6.28 -68.11 23.24
N MET A 7 5.96 -67.01 22.57
CA MET A 7 6.44 -66.71 21.22
C MET A 7 7.97 -66.79 21.26
N THR A 8 8.54 -67.67 20.44
CA THR A 8 10.00 -67.81 20.35
C THR A 8 10.59 -66.52 19.78
N LEU A 9 11.86 -66.23 20.09
CA LEU A 9 12.52 -65.03 19.58
C LEU A 9 12.47 -64.97 18.04
N ASP A 10 12.57 -66.13 17.38
CA ASP A 10 12.48 -66.25 15.93
C ASP A 10 11.06 -65.96 15.40
N GLU A 11 10.01 -66.41 16.09
CA GLU A 11 8.62 -66.07 15.77
C GLU A 11 8.32 -64.59 15.99
N PHE A 12 8.85 -64.00 17.07
CA PHE A 12 8.72 -62.56 17.35
C PHE A 12 9.45 -61.71 16.29
N LEU A 13 10.64 -62.13 15.86
CA LEU A 13 11.40 -61.46 14.80
C LEU A 13 10.77 -61.65 13.41
N ALA A 14 10.13 -62.80 13.15
CA ALA A 14 9.41 -63.09 11.92
C ALA A 14 8.07 -62.32 11.80
N ASP A 15 7.33 -62.17 12.89
CA ASP A 15 6.07 -61.38 12.92
C ASP A 15 6.34 -59.87 12.75
N MET A 16 7.57 -59.44 13.09
CA MET A 16 8.11 -58.08 12.93
C MET A 16 8.81 -57.82 11.58
N SER A 17 8.66 -58.75 10.63
CA SER A 17 9.27 -58.72 9.29
C SER A 17 9.00 -57.41 8.51
N PRO A 18 9.74 -57.14 7.41
CA PRO A 18 9.74 -55.87 6.69
C PRO A 18 8.39 -55.43 6.08
N THR A 19 7.33 -56.21 6.25
CA THR A 19 5.95 -55.89 5.86
C THR A 19 5.32 -54.79 6.72
N GLN A 20 5.86 -54.48 7.92
CA GLN A 20 5.36 -53.42 8.81
C GLN A 20 6.19 -52.12 8.79
N LYS A 21 6.76 -51.72 7.64
CA LYS A 21 7.62 -50.53 7.45
C LYS A 21 7.09 -49.19 7.98
N ASN A 22 5.77 -49.06 8.16
CA ASN A 22 5.12 -47.82 8.60
C ASN A 22 4.74 -47.79 10.10
N GLN A 23 5.06 -48.83 10.86
CA GLN A 23 4.83 -48.86 12.31
C GLN A 23 5.96 -48.18 13.08
N LYS A 24 5.67 -47.74 14.31
CA LYS A 24 6.69 -47.17 15.21
C LYS A 24 7.66 -48.27 15.63
N VAL A 25 8.95 -47.95 15.71
CA VAL A 25 9.96 -48.83 16.31
C VAL A 25 9.52 -49.16 17.75
N PRO A 26 9.42 -50.44 18.12
CA PRO A 26 9.04 -50.81 19.48
C PRO A 26 10.06 -50.31 20.51
N PRO A 27 9.63 -49.97 21.75
CA PRO A 27 10.51 -49.42 22.79
C PRO A 27 11.74 -50.27 23.09
N PHE A 28 11.60 -51.59 22.99
CA PHE A 28 12.66 -52.58 23.17
C PHE A 28 13.88 -52.32 22.26
N PHE A 29 13.66 -52.11 20.95
CA PHE A 29 14.75 -51.85 20.00
C PHE A 29 15.41 -50.48 20.20
N ARG A 30 14.65 -49.48 20.69
CA ARG A 30 15.25 -48.20 21.10
C ARG A 30 16.15 -48.34 22.31
N GLN A 31 15.75 -49.14 23.30
CA GLN A 31 16.58 -49.42 24.47
C GLN A 31 17.84 -50.18 24.08
N LEU A 32 17.73 -51.21 23.22
CA LEU A 32 18.89 -51.92 22.66
C LEU A 32 19.86 -51.00 21.90
N ALA A 33 19.34 -50.07 21.09
CA ALA A 33 20.15 -49.09 20.36
C ALA A 33 20.92 -48.14 21.31
N LEU A 34 20.32 -47.78 22.45
CA LEU A 34 20.98 -46.98 23.49
C LEU A 34 22.02 -47.82 24.26
N SER A 35 21.68 -49.06 24.62
CA SER A 35 22.59 -50.00 25.29
C SER A 35 23.82 -50.34 24.45
N LYS A 36 23.68 -50.42 23.12
CA LYS A 36 24.81 -50.58 22.20
C LYS A 36 25.91 -49.53 22.40
N ARG A 37 25.54 -48.26 22.69
CA ARG A 37 26.52 -47.18 22.88
C ARG A 37 27.43 -47.39 24.10
N LEU A 38 27.08 -48.35 24.96
CA LEU A 38 27.81 -48.68 26.19
C LEU A 38 28.61 -49.99 26.06
N VAL A 39 28.59 -50.64 24.90
CA VAL A 39 29.17 -51.98 24.70
C VAL A 39 30.06 -52.00 23.45
N GLU A 40 31.29 -52.51 23.61
CA GLU A 40 32.29 -52.64 22.53
C GLU A 40 32.51 -54.11 22.13
N GLY A 41 33.17 -54.34 20.99
CA GLY A 41 33.57 -55.67 20.52
C GLY A 41 32.44 -56.49 19.87
N PRO A 42 32.54 -57.84 19.88
CA PRO A 42 31.63 -58.73 19.14
C PRO A 42 30.15 -58.58 19.51
N LEU A 43 29.86 -58.23 20.76
CA LEU A 43 28.50 -57.99 21.24
C LEU A 43 27.92 -56.71 20.65
N SER A 44 28.73 -55.69 20.40
CA SER A 44 28.31 -54.46 19.71
C SER A 44 27.89 -54.76 18.27
N VAL A 45 28.64 -55.62 17.57
CA VAL A 45 28.34 -56.07 16.20
C VAL A 45 27.06 -56.92 16.16
N PHE A 46 26.87 -57.80 17.14
CA PHE A 46 25.64 -58.58 17.28
C PHE A 46 24.41 -57.70 17.53
N LEU A 47 24.53 -56.73 18.44
CA LEU A 47 23.47 -55.75 18.69
C LEU A 47 23.19 -54.90 17.45
N ASP A 48 24.21 -54.56 16.67
CA ASP A 48 24.03 -53.86 15.39
C ASP A 48 23.22 -54.68 14.39
N ASN A 49 23.50 -55.97 14.25
CA ASN A 49 22.76 -56.83 13.33
C ASN A 49 21.28 -56.98 13.74
N ILE A 50 20.99 -56.93 15.04
CA ILE A 50 19.62 -57.00 15.57
C ILE A 50 18.89 -55.66 15.44
N VAL A 51 19.57 -54.53 15.66
CA VAL A 51 18.96 -53.18 15.69
C VAL A 51 18.90 -52.55 14.31
N ALA A 52 19.87 -52.79 13.42
CA ALA A 52 19.95 -52.16 12.10
C ALA A 52 18.68 -52.30 11.24
N PRO A 53 17.97 -53.45 11.22
CA PRO A 53 16.69 -53.59 10.50
C PRO A 53 15.54 -52.75 11.09
N TYR A 54 15.73 -52.19 12.29
CA TYR A 54 14.76 -51.45 13.10
C TYR A 54 15.21 -50.03 13.44
N ASP A 55 16.25 -49.52 12.77
CA ASP A 55 16.72 -48.15 12.94
C ASP A 55 15.58 -47.13 12.70
N ASP A 56 15.45 -46.13 13.57
CA ASP A 56 14.40 -45.09 13.47
C ASP A 56 14.51 -44.34 12.13
N ALA A 57 15.71 -44.27 11.52
CA ALA A 57 15.90 -43.70 10.18
C ALA A 57 15.30 -44.55 9.04
N SER A 58 15.21 -45.87 9.23
CA SER A 58 14.76 -46.84 8.21
C SER A 58 13.31 -47.29 8.39
N ARG A 59 12.62 -46.86 9.46
CA ARG A 59 11.20 -47.18 9.75
C ARG A 59 10.35 -45.96 10.16
N GLY A 60 9.04 -46.13 10.10
CA GLY A 60 8.08 -45.21 10.71
C GLY A 60 8.06 -43.79 10.11
N VAL A 61 7.88 -42.79 10.97
CA VAL A 61 7.63 -41.39 10.56
C VAL A 61 8.86 -40.72 9.94
N GLN A 62 10.07 -41.05 10.41
CA GLN A 62 11.31 -40.47 9.85
C GLN A 62 11.60 -41.01 8.45
N ARG A 63 11.42 -42.32 8.21
CA ARG A 63 11.48 -42.91 6.86
C ARG A 63 10.50 -42.24 5.90
N LEU A 64 9.22 -42.12 6.28
CA LEU A 64 8.21 -41.48 5.45
C LEU A 64 8.49 -39.99 5.22
N LYS A 65 9.10 -39.31 6.20
CA LYS A 65 9.59 -37.94 6.03
C LYS A 65 10.74 -37.90 5.02
N ALA A 66 11.74 -38.77 5.15
CA ALA A 66 12.88 -38.83 4.25
C ALA A 66 12.46 -39.22 2.82
N GLU A 67 11.52 -40.16 2.65
CA GLU A 67 10.95 -40.52 1.35
C GLU A 67 10.19 -39.35 0.72
N ARG A 68 9.43 -38.59 1.52
CA ARG A 68 8.71 -37.40 1.05
C ARG A 68 9.65 -36.26 0.68
N GLU A 69 10.67 -36.00 1.50
CA GLU A 69 11.71 -35.00 1.22
C GLU A 69 12.50 -35.39 -0.05
N LYS A 70 12.85 -36.68 -0.21
CA LYS A 70 13.47 -37.22 -1.43
C LYS A 70 12.57 -37.11 -2.66
N ALA A 71 11.26 -37.21 -2.48
CA ALA A 71 10.26 -36.95 -3.52
C ALA A 71 9.97 -35.45 -3.75
N GLY A 72 10.73 -34.55 -3.12
CA GLY A 72 10.60 -33.09 -3.30
C GLY A 72 9.44 -32.45 -2.53
N ALA A 73 8.80 -33.17 -1.60
CA ALA A 73 7.75 -32.60 -0.77
C ALA A 73 8.34 -31.74 0.36
N MET A 74 7.72 -30.60 0.60
CA MET A 74 8.14 -29.61 1.57
C MET A 74 7.15 -29.55 2.73
N THR A 75 7.66 -29.38 3.94
CA THR A 75 6.84 -28.99 5.10
C THR A 75 6.42 -27.53 5.00
N ALA A 76 5.38 -27.12 5.73
CA ALA A 76 4.97 -25.72 5.83
C ALA A 76 6.12 -24.75 6.19
N ARG A 77 7.07 -25.19 7.03
CA ARG A 77 8.24 -24.36 7.41
C ARG A 77 9.20 -24.18 6.24
N GLN A 78 9.53 -25.26 5.54
CA GLN A 78 10.40 -25.21 4.36
C GLN A 78 9.76 -24.39 3.23
N LEU A 79 8.46 -24.57 3.00
CA LEU A 79 7.74 -23.81 1.97
C LEU A 79 7.70 -22.32 2.30
N ALA A 80 7.33 -21.94 3.53
CA ALA A 80 7.32 -20.53 3.96
C ALA A 80 8.70 -19.88 3.83
N GLN A 81 9.76 -20.61 4.23
CA GLN A 81 11.14 -20.14 4.07
C GLN A 81 11.52 -19.95 2.60
N LYS A 82 11.14 -20.88 1.72
CA LYS A 82 11.42 -20.81 0.28
C LYS A 82 10.67 -19.65 -0.39
N LEU A 83 9.44 -19.38 0.04
CA LEU A 83 8.62 -18.25 -0.40
C LEU A 83 9.01 -16.92 0.27
N LYS A 84 9.91 -16.94 1.27
CA LYS A 84 10.31 -15.78 2.10
C LYS A 84 9.11 -15.09 2.78
N VAL A 85 8.14 -15.88 3.23
CA VAL A 85 6.97 -15.39 3.98
C VAL A 85 6.89 -16.01 5.36
N GLU A 86 6.09 -15.40 6.24
CA GLU A 86 5.77 -15.99 7.52
C GLU A 86 4.85 -17.22 7.37
N ARG A 87 4.89 -18.12 8.36
CA ARG A 87 4.00 -19.30 8.38
C ARG A 87 2.53 -18.92 8.53
N SER A 88 2.23 -17.78 9.15
CA SER A 88 0.91 -17.16 9.25
C SER A 88 0.36 -16.84 7.86
N THR A 89 1.15 -16.17 7.02
CA THR A 89 0.81 -15.86 5.63
C THR A 89 0.59 -17.12 4.81
N LEU A 90 1.47 -18.13 4.93
CA LEU A 90 1.27 -19.41 4.23
C LEU A 90 -0.04 -20.10 4.64
N LYS A 91 -0.41 -20.02 5.93
CA LYS A 91 -1.70 -20.54 6.40
C LYS A 91 -2.87 -19.82 5.72
N LEU A 92 -2.82 -18.50 5.60
CA LEU A 92 -3.86 -17.71 4.92
C LEU A 92 -4.00 -18.07 3.44
N ILE A 93 -2.89 -18.31 2.73
CA ILE A 93 -2.89 -18.78 1.34
C ILE A 93 -3.61 -20.14 1.22
N VAL A 94 -3.38 -21.04 2.17
CA VAL A 94 -4.06 -22.35 2.23
C VAL A 94 -5.54 -22.20 2.59
N ASP A 95 -5.86 -21.40 3.61
CA ASP A 95 -7.23 -21.20 4.10
C ASP A 95 -8.12 -20.52 3.04
N ARG A 96 -7.53 -19.80 2.08
CA ARG A 96 -8.21 -19.19 0.92
C ARG A 96 -8.18 -20.04 -0.34
N ASP A 97 -7.84 -21.32 -0.22
CA ASP A 97 -7.80 -22.30 -1.32
C ASP A 97 -6.90 -21.91 -2.52
N LYS A 98 -5.95 -20.99 -2.32
CA LYS A 98 -5.00 -20.57 -3.37
C LYS A 98 -3.97 -21.67 -3.67
N ILE A 99 -3.73 -22.56 -2.71
CA ILE A 99 -2.97 -23.80 -2.91
C ILE A 99 -3.67 -24.98 -2.26
N LYS A 100 -3.72 -26.11 -2.97
CA LYS A 100 -4.33 -27.34 -2.44
C LYS A 100 -3.30 -28.16 -1.68
N VAL A 101 -3.52 -28.33 -0.38
CA VAL A 101 -2.72 -29.21 0.45
C VAL A 101 -2.94 -30.67 0.03
N SER A 102 -1.85 -31.44 -0.07
CA SER A 102 -1.95 -32.89 -0.27
C SER A 102 -2.68 -33.55 0.91
N LYS A 103 -3.82 -34.20 0.65
CA LYS A 103 -4.62 -34.95 1.64
C LYS A 103 -3.93 -36.22 2.18
N LYS A 104 -2.62 -36.40 2.04
CA LYS A 104 -1.87 -37.55 2.56
C LYS A 104 -1.75 -37.47 4.10
N ARG A 105 -2.89 -37.59 4.78
CA ARG A 105 -3.01 -37.68 6.24
C ARG A 105 -2.63 -39.11 6.65
N GLY A 106 -1.59 -39.24 7.47
CA GLY A 106 -1.30 -40.46 8.22
C GLY A 106 -1.94 -40.41 9.61
N VAL A 107 -2.28 -41.57 10.17
CA VAL A 107 -3.03 -41.77 11.43
C VAL A 107 -2.37 -41.12 12.67
N SER A 108 -1.11 -40.67 12.59
CA SER A 108 -0.40 -40.02 13.69
C SER A 108 0.24 -38.67 13.28
N ARG A 109 -0.55 -37.59 13.39
CA ARG A 109 -0.18 -36.15 13.56
C ARG A 109 0.35 -35.27 12.39
N ARG A 110 -0.38 -34.13 12.26
CA ARG A 110 0.00 -32.68 12.20
C ARG A 110 0.87 -32.07 11.07
N HIS A 111 1.62 -32.81 10.26
CA HIS A 111 2.44 -32.17 9.22
C HIS A 111 1.69 -32.05 7.89
N VAL A 112 1.46 -30.80 7.48
CA VAL A 112 0.99 -30.41 6.15
C VAL A 112 2.17 -30.48 5.18
N TRP A 113 2.00 -31.24 4.10
CA TRP A 113 3.01 -31.44 3.06
C TRP A 113 2.58 -30.76 1.77
N PHE A 114 3.53 -30.10 1.12
CA PHE A 114 3.35 -29.33 -0.10
C PHE A 114 4.26 -29.86 -1.20
N THR A 115 3.76 -29.85 -2.43
CA THR A 115 4.54 -30.22 -3.62
C THR A 115 5.29 -29.02 -4.19
N GLN A 116 6.17 -29.26 -5.17
CA GLN A 116 6.78 -28.19 -5.94
C GLN A 116 5.76 -27.38 -6.76
N GLU A 117 4.67 -28.01 -7.21
CA GLU A 117 3.54 -27.32 -7.85
C GLU A 117 2.85 -26.36 -6.89
N ASN A 118 2.64 -26.75 -5.62
CA ASN A 118 2.11 -25.83 -4.60
C ASN A 118 3.05 -24.63 -4.38
N PHE A 119 4.37 -24.83 -4.45
CA PHE A 119 5.32 -23.72 -4.41
C PHE A 119 5.15 -22.79 -5.61
N GLN A 120 5.02 -23.31 -6.82
CA GLN A 120 4.82 -22.49 -8.02
C GLN A 120 3.52 -21.68 -7.94
N GLN A 121 2.41 -22.32 -7.57
CA GLN A 121 1.11 -21.66 -7.39
C GLN A 121 1.17 -20.56 -6.32
N ALA A 122 1.76 -20.85 -5.15
CA ALA A 122 1.92 -19.85 -4.11
C ALA A 122 2.84 -18.71 -4.53
N ASN A 123 3.94 -19.01 -5.22
CA ASN A 123 4.89 -18.03 -5.69
C ASN A 123 4.29 -17.12 -6.77
N GLU A 124 3.48 -17.67 -7.68
CA GLU A 124 2.74 -16.90 -8.67
C GLU A 124 1.69 -16.01 -8.00
N PHE A 125 0.92 -16.57 -7.06
CA PHE A 125 -0.08 -15.83 -6.30
C PHE A 125 0.54 -14.65 -5.53
N LEU A 126 1.69 -14.87 -4.85
CA LEU A 126 2.43 -13.80 -4.18
C LEU A 126 3.10 -12.84 -5.16
N GLY A 127 3.54 -13.34 -6.31
CA GLY A 127 4.29 -12.59 -7.32
C GLY A 127 3.48 -11.50 -7.98
N LYS A 128 2.16 -11.71 -8.15
CA LYS A 128 1.20 -10.76 -8.76
C LYS A 128 0.83 -9.58 -7.88
N ARG A 129 1.44 -9.43 -6.71
CA ARG A 129 0.96 -8.53 -5.67
C ARG A 129 2.02 -7.59 -5.15
N VAL A 130 1.59 -6.40 -4.80
CA VAL A 130 2.40 -5.47 -4.00
C VAL A 130 1.53 -4.86 -2.90
N SER A 131 2.06 -4.81 -1.68
CA SER A 131 1.34 -4.15 -0.59
C SER A 131 1.17 -2.66 -0.91
N ALA A 132 -0.07 -2.16 -0.87
CA ALA A 132 -0.37 -0.75 -1.14
C ALA A 132 0.43 0.18 -0.23
N ARG A 133 0.62 -0.19 1.05
CA ARG A 133 1.43 0.58 2.01
C ARG A 133 2.90 0.69 1.58
N VAL A 134 3.48 -0.41 1.11
CA VAL A 134 4.88 -0.43 0.65
C VAL A 134 4.99 0.41 -0.63
N TRP A 135 4.08 0.20 -1.58
CA TRP A 135 4.04 0.94 -2.83
C TRP A 135 3.89 2.45 -2.61
N MET A 136 2.93 2.86 -1.76
CA MET A 136 2.70 4.26 -1.39
C MET A 136 3.96 4.91 -0.78
N ARG A 137 4.63 4.20 0.13
CA ARG A 137 5.87 4.70 0.74
C ARG A 137 7.01 4.83 -0.28
N SER A 138 7.13 3.88 -1.20
CA SER A 138 8.18 3.88 -2.23
C SER A 138 8.01 4.99 -3.27
N HIS A 139 6.78 5.44 -3.52
CA HIS A 139 6.48 6.46 -4.54
C HIS A 139 6.04 7.81 -3.95
N HIS A 140 6.13 7.98 -2.63
CA HIS A 140 5.68 9.17 -1.91
C HIS A 140 4.23 9.55 -2.21
N VAL A 141 3.35 8.55 -2.14
CA VAL A 141 1.92 8.66 -2.44
C VAL A 141 1.11 8.52 -1.15
N THR A 142 0.11 9.39 -0.98
CA THR A 142 -0.87 9.33 0.12
C THR A 142 -1.99 8.33 -0.19
N THR A 143 -2.80 7.99 0.82
CA THR A 143 -3.94 7.07 0.63
C THR A 143 -4.96 7.64 -0.36
N ILE A 144 -5.31 8.91 -0.23
CA ILE A 144 -6.23 9.58 -1.17
C ILE A 144 -5.69 9.57 -2.59
N GLU A 145 -4.41 9.88 -2.78
CA GLU A 145 -3.79 9.84 -4.11
C GLU A 145 -3.80 8.42 -4.70
N MET A 146 -3.51 7.39 -3.91
CA MET A 146 -3.60 5.99 -4.37
C MET A 146 -5.04 5.61 -4.77
N LEU A 147 -6.04 6.05 -4.00
CA LEU A 147 -7.45 5.82 -4.33
C LEU A 147 -7.86 6.55 -5.62
N GLN A 148 -7.41 7.79 -5.83
CA GLN A 148 -7.63 8.50 -7.09
C GLN A 148 -7.02 7.77 -8.28
N LEU A 149 -5.80 7.24 -8.13
CA LEU A 149 -5.17 6.45 -9.18
C LEU A 149 -5.96 5.16 -9.48
N ALA A 150 -6.56 4.54 -8.47
CA ALA A 150 -7.41 3.37 -8.67
C ALA A 150 -8.72 3.73 -9.39
N ASP A 151 -9.38 4.82 -8.99
CA ASP A 151 -10.62 5.33 -9.63
C ASP A 151 -10.41 5.65 -11.11
N GLU A 152 -9.25 6.20 -11.44
CA GLU A 152 -8.84 6.56 -12.80
C GLU A 152 -8.32 5.36 -13.61
N GLY A 153 -8.38 4.14 -13.05
CA GLY A 153 -7.93 2.91 -13.69
C GLY A 153 -6.42 2.84 -13.93
N LEU A 154 -5.64 3.66 -13.21
CA LEU A 154 -4.17 3.63 -13.23
C LEU A 154 -3.61 2.58 -12.26
N LEU A 155 -4.33 2.26 -11.18
CA LEU A 155 -4.00 1.16 -10.28
C LEU A 155 -5.18 0.19 -10.21
N GLU A 156 -4.87 -1.07 -9.94
CA GLU A 156 -5.87 -2.09 -9.65
C GLU A 156 -5.72 -2.52 -8.19
N ILE A 157 -6.74 -2.22 -7.39
CA ILE A 157 -6.84 -2.70 -6.02
C ILE A 157 -7.39 -4.12 -6.07
N LEU A 158 -6.63 -5.07 -5.53
CA LEU A 158 -7.07 -6.46 -5.50
C LEU A 158 -8.25 -6.64 -4.54
N PRO A 159 -9.20 -7.54 -4.84
CA PRO A 159 -10.36 -7.76 -4.00
C PRO A 159 -10.00 -8.14 -2.55
N PRO A 160 -10.84 -7.82 -1.54
CA PRO A 160 -10.57 -8.17 -0.14
C PRO A 160 -10.46 -9.68 0.11
N GLU A 161 -11.23 -10.50 -0.61
CA GLU A 161 -11.17 -11.97 -0.58
C GLU A 161 -9.83 -12.49 -1.07
N GLU A 162 -9.11 -11.63 -1.77
CA GLU A 162 -7.81 -11.85 -2.30
C GLU A 162 -6.72 -11.33 -1.35
N ALA A 163 -6.88 -10.20 -0.64
CA ALA A 163 -5.86 -9.58 0.23
C ALA A 163 -5.22 -10.52 1.27
N LEU A 164 -3.89 -10.63 1.34
CA LEU A 164 -3.23 -11.58 2.27
C LEU A 164 -3.57 -11.35 3.75
N GLU A 165 -3.92 -10.12 4.12
CA GLU A 165 -4.38 -9.77 5.45
C GLU A 165 -5.69 -8.97 5.35
N PRO A 166 -6.72 -9.29 6.16
CA PRO A 166 -8.04 -8.65 6.05
C PRO A 166 -8.03 -7.12 6.20
N THR A 167 -7.01 -6.57 6.88
CA THR A 167 -6.87 -5.13 7.15
C THR A 167 -5.87 -4.44 6.22
N LYS A 168 -5.32 -5.15 5.22
CA LYS A 168 -4.34 -4.60 4.29
C LYS A 168 -4.89 -4.60 2.87
N VAL A 169 -4.55 -3.54 2.14
CA VAL A 169 -4.84 -3.38 0.72
C VAL A 169 -3.63 -3.87 -0.07
N ASP A 170 -3.86 -4.78 -1.01
CA ASP A 170 -2.87 -5.22 -1.99
C ASP A 170 -3.25 -4.64 -3.36
N LEU A 171 -2.25 -4.27 -4.15
CA LEU A 171 -2.40 -3.83 -5.54
C LEU A 171 -1.95 -4.95 -6.47
N ASP A 172 -2.53 -5.00 -7.66
CA ASP A 172 -1.96 -5.79 -8.75
C ASP A 172 -0.59 -5.22 -9.12
N ARG A 173 0.43 -6.08 -9.04
CA ARG A 173 1.82 -5.68 -9.23
C ARG A 173 2.11 -5.31 -10.68
N ASP A 174 1.58 -6.08 -11.62
CA ASP A 174 1.91 -5.90 -13.04
C ASP A 174 1.26 -4.62 -13.55
N VAL A 175 0.02 -4.34 -13.14
CA VAL A 175 -0.65 -3.06 -13.41
C VAL A 175 0.11 -1.90 -12.77
N ALA A 176 0.49 -2.01 -11.50
CA ALA A 176 1.24 -0.94 -10.81
C ALA A 176 2.58 -0.64 -11.50
N ILE A 177 3.35 -1.66 -11.90
CA ILE A 177 4.62 -1.48 -12.62
C ILE A 177 4.38 -0.86 -14.00
N ALA A 178 3.43 -1.40 -14.78
CA ALA A 178 3.12 -0.92 -16.12
C ALA A 178 2.67 0.55 -16.10
N THR A 179 1.88 0.95 -15.11
CA THR A 179 1.45 2.35 -14.95
C THR A 179 2.62 3.28 -14.66
N ILE A 180 3.52 2.92 -13.74
CA ILE A 180 4.71 3.75 -13.47
C ILE A 180 5.58 3.87 -14.71
N GLN A 181 5.81 2.77 -15.43
CA GLN A 181 6.57 2.80 -16.68
C GLN A 181 5.91 3.68 -17.74
N ALA A 182 4.58 3.58 -17.90
CA ALA A 182 3.83 4.40 -18.84
C ALA A 182 3.93 5.90 -18.50
N ILE A 183 3.78 6.27 -17.23
CA ILE A 183 3.93 7.66 -16.78
C ILE A 183 5.35 8.15 -17.02
N MET A 184 6.35 7.38 -16.57
CA MET A 184 7.76 7.77 -16.71
C MET A 184 8.20 7.88 -18.18
N SER A 185 7.56 7.15 -19.10
CA SER A 185 7.80 7.31 -20.55
C SER A 185 7.42 8.70 -21.09
N GLN A 186 6.54 9.41 -20.38
CA GLN A 186 6.09 10.77 -20.72
C GLN A 186 6.81 11.86 -19.90
N VAL A 187 7.69 11.47 -18.97
CA VAL A 187 8.40 12.38 -18.08
C VAL A 187 9.79 12.67 -18.62
N VAL A 188 10.09 13.94 -18.81
CA VAL A 188 11.45 14.42 -19.11
C VAL A 188 12.23 14.53 -17.82
N VAL A 189 13.44 13.95 -17.79
CA VAL A 189 14.34 14.04 -16.64
C VAL A 189 15.29 15.21 -16.85
N GLY A 190 15.27 16.19 -15.94
CA GLY A 190 16.09 17.39 -16.07
C GLY A 190 16.04 18.34 -14.89
N LYS A 191 16.84 19.41 -14.96
CA LYS A 191 16.84 20.46 -13.95
C LYS A 191 15.77 21.50 -14.29
N PRO A 192 14.82 21.79 -13.39
CA PRO A 192 13.79 22.80 -13.65
C PRO A 192 14.44 24.18 -13.71
N ASP A 193 14.13 24.92 -14.77
CA ASP A 193 14.43 26.35 -14.89
C ASP A 193 13.22 27.20 -14.44
N ARG A 194 13.17 28.47 -14.86
CA ARG A 194 12.07 29.38 -14.50
C ARG A 194 10.75 29.02 -15.17
N GLN A 195 10.74 28.29 -16.28
CA GLN A 195 9.51 27.89 -16.99
C GLN A 195 8.81 26.69 -16.34
N TRP A 196 9.42 26.06 -15.35
CA TRP A 196 8.84 24.90 -14.67
C TRP A 196 8.24 25.27 -13.31
N VAL A 197 7.04 24.77 -13.06
CA VAL A 197 6.31 24.96 -11.81
C VAL A 197 6.10 23.60 -11.17
N ARG A 198 6.50 23.45 -9.90
CA ARG A 198 6.27 22.23 -9.13
C ARG A 198 4.76 22.01 -8.96
N ILE A 199 4.27 20.82 -9.25
CA ILE A 199 2.83 20.52 -9.23
C ILE A 199 2.23 20.72 -7.85
N GLU A 200 2.89 20.29 -6.77
CA GLU A 200 2.44 20.54 -5.39
C GLU A 200 2.16 22.03 -5.11
N ARG A 201 3.03 22.90 -5.64
CA ARG A 201 2.87 24.35 -5.49
C ARG A 201 1.73 24.88 -6.33
N LEU A 202 1.48 24.30 -7.52
CA LEU A 202 0.30 24.63 -8.30
C LEU A 202 -0.96 24.23 -7.53
N PHE A 203 -1.05 22.99 -7.06
CA PHE A 203 -2.20 22.44 -6.34
C PHE A 203 -2.57 23.18 -5.05
N THR A 204 -1.68 24.04 -4.56
CA THR A 204 -2.01 25.01 -3.50
C THR A 204 -3.10 26.01 -3.92
N CYS A 205 -3.43 26.15 -5.20
CA CYS A 205 -4.55 26.98 -5.67
C CYS A 205 -5.94 26.35 -5.53
N LEU A 206 -6.03 25.10 -5.09
CA LEU A 206 -7.29 24.38 -4.82
C LEU A 206 -7.40 24.10 -3.33
N GLY A 207 -8.12 24.87 -2.51
CA GLY A 207 -8.23 24.62 -1.05
C GLY A 207 -9.58 24.09 -0.58
N ASP A 208 -10.41 23.67 -1.51
CA ASP A 208 -11.79 23.22 -1.33
C ASP A 208 -12.06 21.90 -2.06
N ASN A 209 -10.99 21.23 -2.49
CA ASN A 209 -11.06 19.97 -3.22
C ASN A 209 -9.78 19.15 -3.01
N HIS A 210 -9.89 17.84 -3.24
CA HIS A 210 -8.75 16.95 -3.33
C HIS A 210 -7.85 17.35 -4.50
N LYS A 211 -6.54 17.19 -4.30
CA LYS A 211 -5.56 17.50 -5.34
C LYS A 211 -5.72 16.49 -6.48
N PRO A 212 -5.89 16.92 -7.75
CA PRO A 212 -6.31 16.06 -8.86
C PRO A 212 -5.12 15.30 -9.47
N TRP A 213 -4.42 14.51 -8.64
CA TRP A 213 -3.24 13.75 -9.08
C TRP A 213 -3.60 12.67 -10.09
N GLY A 214 -4.72 11.96 -9.87
CA GLY A 214 -5.18 10.91 -10.77
C GLY A 214 -5.40 11.44 -12.19
N SER A 215 -6.29 12.42 -12.30
CA SER A 215 -6.64 13.04 -13.59
C SER A 215 -5.45 13.71 -14.28
N LEU A 216 -4.54 14.36 -13.53
CA LEU A 216 -3.30 14.92 -14.08
C LEU A 216 -2.41 13.82 -14.71
N LEU A 217 -2.23 12.70 -14.03
CA LEU A 217 -1.38 11.60 -14.49
C LEU A 217 -2.02 10.83 -15.65
N VAL A 218 -3.36 10.74 -15.69
CA VAL A 218 -4.09 10.25 -16.87
C VAL A 218 -3.84 11.16 -18.07
N ALA A 219 -3.99 12.48 -17.90
CA ALA A 219 -3.74 13.43 -18.98
C ALA A 219 -2.29 13.38 -19.47
N ALA A 220 -1.33 13.21 -18.57
CA ALA A 220 0.07 12.99 -18.92
C ALA A 220 0.28 11.71 -19.74
N LYS A 221 -0.23 10.57 -19.26
CA LYS A 221 -0.17 9.27 -19.94
C LYS A 221 -0.78 9.31 -21.35
N GLN A 222 -1.81 10.14 -21.54
CA GLN A 222 -2.49 10.33 -22.82
C GLN A 222 -1.83 11.38 -23.74
N GLY A 223 -0.74 12.02 -23.30
CA GLY A 223 -0.08 13.09 -24.07
C GLY A 223 -0.93 14.35 -24.25
N LYS A 224 -1.90 14.59 -23.34
CA LYS A 224 -2.84 15.72 -23.41
C LYS A 224 -2.37 16.98 -22.69
N LEU A 225 -1.27 16.91 -21.93
CA LEU A 225 -0.74 18.08 -21.24
C LEU A 225 -0.12 19.05 -22.26
N LYS A 226 -0.40 20.34 -22.09
CA LYS A 226 0.34 21.38 -22.83
C LYS A 226 1.77 21.42 -22.31
N GLY A 227 2.71 20.93 -23.11
CA GLY A 227 4.10 20.70 -22.70
C GLY A 227 4.29 19.32 -22.06
N GLU A 228 5.44 19.10 -21.44
CA GLU A 228 5.82 17.80 -20.88
C GLU A 228 5.66 17.79 -19.35
N LEU A 229 5.68 16.60 -18.74
CA LEU A 229 6.00 16.47 -17.31
C LEU A 229 7.52 16.47 -17.15
N LEU A 230 8.01 17.21 -16.16
CA LEU A 230 9.43 17.19 -15.80
C LEU A 230 9.62 16.57 -14.41
N SER A 231 10.62 15.69 -14.28
CA SER A 231 11.13 15.20 -13.01
C SER A 231 12.61 15.56 -12.86
N ARG A 232 13.04 15.79 -11.63
CA ARG A 232 14.48 15.92 -11.29
C ARG A 232 15.17 14.56 -11.17
N GLU A 233 14.39 13.52 -10.97
CA GLU A 233 14.82 12.17 -10.64
C GLU A 233 14.43 11.21 -11.77
N ASP A 234 15.24 10.17 -11.95
CA ASP A 234 15.04 9.10 -12.93
C ASP A 234 14.02 8.04 -12.49
N HIS A 235 13.45 8.20 -11.31
CA HIS A 235 12.40 7.34 -10.77
C HIS A 235 11.13 8.16 -10.49
N PHE A 236 10.00 7.46 -10.45
CA PHE A 236 8.71 8.09 -10.20
C PHE A 236 8.53 8.46 -8.73
N SER A 237 8.27 9.75 -8.50
CA SER A 237 7.86 10.32 -7.22
C SER A 237 6.87 11.46 -7.49
N MET A 238 5.66 11.40 -6.93
CA MET A 238 4.67 12.48 -7.14
C MET A 238 5.22 13.83 -6.70
N SER A 239 5.92 13.85 -5.55
CA SER A 239 6.48 15.08 -4.98
C SER A 239 7.55 15.75 -5.85
N GLY A 240 8.14 15.02 -6.80
CA GLY A 240 9.23 15.46 -7.67
C GLY A 240 8.78 16.04 -9.01
N LEU A 241 7.47 16.08 -9.29
CA LEU A 241 6.96 16.43 -10.63
C LEU A 241 6.73 17.94 -10.82
N TYR A 242 7.00 18.38 -12.04
CA TYR A 242 6.85 19.75 -12.51
C TYR A 242 6.06 19.77 -13.82
N ILE A 243 5.34 20.87 -14.04
CA ILE A 243 4.69 21.18 -15.31
C ILE A 243 5.18 22.51 -15.86
N HIS A 244 4.98 22.72 -17.16
CA HIS A 244 5.28 23.99 -17.79
C HIS A 244 4.42 25.13 -17.20
N ARG A 245 5.01 26.32 -17.12
CA ARG A 245 4.39 27.51 -16.51
C ARG A 245 3.11 27.92 -17.21
N GLU A 246 3.07 27.80 -18.53
CA GLU A 246 1.87 28.10 -19.33
C GLU A 246 0.67 27.26 -18.89
N LEU A 247 0.86 25.94 -18.74
CA LEU A 247 -0.19 25.05 -18.23
C LEU A 247 -0.57 25.39 -16.77
N ALA A 248 0.41 25.76 -15.94
CA ALA A 248 0.15 26.18 -14.58
C ALA A 248 -0.67 27.49 -14.50
N ASP A 249 -0.44 28.42 -15.43
CA ASP A 249 -1.19 29.67 -15.54
C ASP A 249 -2.60 29.43 -16.07
N ASP A 250 -2.76 28.61 -17.13
CA ASP A 250 -4.07 28.17 -17.63
C ASP A 250 -4.91 27.52 -16.52
N PHE A 251 -4.30 26.65 -15.72
CA PHE A 251 -4.97 25.98 -14.61
C PHE A 251 -5.46 26.97 -13.54
N ARG A 252 -4.64 27.95 -13.15
CA ARG A 252 -5.04 28.99 -12.20
C ARG A 252 -6.17 29.85 -12.74
N LEU A 253 -6.09 30.22 -14.03
CA LEU A 253 -7.12 31.01 -14.69
C LEU A 253 -8.45 30.28 -14.71
N ALA A 254 -8.44 28.97 -15.01
CA ALA A 254 -9.64 28.16 -15.00
C ALA A 254 -10.35 28.22 -13.64
N ILE A 255 -9.60 28.05 -12.54
CA ILE A 255 -10.14 28.14 -11.18
C ILE A 255 -10.67 29.55 -10.87
N LEU A 256 -9.93 30.59 -11.24
CA LEU A 256 -10.33 31.97 -11.00
C LEU A 256 -11.63 32.35 -11.72
N ASN A 257 -11.86 31.77 -12.89
CA ASN A 257 -13.06 31.98 -13.71
C ASN A 257 -14.18 31.00 -13.36
N GLU A 258 -14.02 30.18 -12.32
CA GLU A 258 -14.98 29.15 -11.93
C GLU A 258 -15.33 28.18 -13.08
N THR A 259 -14.35 27.94 -13.95
CA THR A 259 -14.43 26.96 -15.05
C THR A 259 -13.67 25.69 -14.71
N GLU A 260 -14.11 24.55 -15.24
CA GLU A 260 -13.42 23.28 -15.00
C GLU A 260 -12.00 23.30 -15.61
N PRO A 261 -10.94 23.11 -14.79
CA PRO A 261 -9.60 22.98 -15.33
C PRO A 261 -9.47 21.73 -16.19
N MET A 262 -8.64 21.78 -17.23
CA MET A 262 -8.48 20.76 -18.29
C MET A 262 -8.34 19.31 -17.81
N PHE A 263 -7.86 19.08 -16.59
CA PHE A 263 -7.61 17.76 -16.02
C PHE A 263 -8.20 17.60 -14.62
N VAL A 264 -9.30 18.27 -14.29
CA VAL A 264 -10.07 17.97 -13.06
C VAL A 264 -11.32 17.22 -13.47
N ALA A 265 -11.39 15.92 -13.17
CA ALA A 265 -12.62 15.17 -13.33
C ALA A 265 -13.65 15.59 -12.26
N ALA A 266 -14.92 15.66 -12.66
CA ALA A 266 -16.03 15.88 -11.75
C ALA A 266 -16.24 14.66 -10.83
N GLY A 267 -15.69 14.74 -9.62
CA GLY A 267 -15.96 13.83 -8.51
C GLY A 267 -15.04 12.60 -8.43
N ASN A 268 -14.29 12.50 -7.33
CA ASN A 268 -13.60 11.27 -6.94
C ASN A 268 -14.59 10.33 -6.27
N ARG A 269 -14.99 9.25 -6.94
CA ARG A 269 -15.97 8.27 -6.43
C ARG A 269 -15.44 7.44 -5.23
N SER A 270 -14.12 7.31 -5.06
CA SER A 270 -13.51 6.56 -3.94
C SER A 270 -13.58 7.26 -2.58
N VAL A 271 -13.97 8.53 -2.54
CA VAL A 271 -13.97 9.35 -1.33
C VAL A 271 -15.13 8.93 -0.40
N ASP A 272 -16.21 8.35 -0.90
CA ASP A 272 -17.38 8.02 -0.06
C ASP A 272 -17.10 6.96 1.05
N TRP A 273 -15.98 6.24 0.97
CA TRP A 273 -15.62 5.16 1.92
C TRP A 273 -14.73 5.62 3.07
N TYR A 274 -14.37 6.92 3.11
CA TYR A 274 -13.35 7.45 4.03
C TYR A 274 -13.90 8.66 4.83
N PRO A 275 -14.84 8.45 5.78
CA PRO A 275 -15.59 9.53 6.43
C PRO A 275 -14.74 10.44 7.33
N GLU A 276 -13.54 10.00 7.67
CA GLU A 276 -12.61 10.69 8.55
C GLU A 276 -11.32 11.02 7.81
N MET A 277 -10.75 12.20 8.04
CA MET A 277 -9.44 12.61 7.54
C MET A 277 -8.42 12.64 8.67
N LEU A 278 -7.21 12.18 8.37
CA LEU A 278 -6.04 12.46 9.19
C LEU A 278 -5.67 13.94 9.08
N ARG A 279 -4.99 14.48 10.11
CA ARG A 279 -4.57 15.89 10.13
C ARG A 279 -3.75 16.29 8.90
N GLY A 280 -2.79 15.44 8.48
CA GLY A 280 -1.99 15.71 7.28
C GLY A 280 -2.80 15.74 5.98
N GLU A 281 -3.91 15.00 5.91
CA GLU A 281 -4.81 15.04 4.76
C GLU A 281 -5.64 16.32 4.74
N ALA A 282 -6.13 16.76 5.90
CA ALA A 282 -6.82 18.05 6.04
C ALA A 282 -5.88 19.24 5.77
N GLU A 283 -4.62 19.18 6.22
CA GLU A 283 -3.58 20.17 5.87
C GLU A 283 -3.42 20.31 4.35
N CYS A 284 -3.32 19.17 3.66
CA CYS A 284 -3.19 19.14 2.21
C CYS A 284 -4.47 19.63 1.53
N TYR A 285 -5.64 19.18 1.96
CA TYR A 285 -6.94 19.58 1.42
C TYR A 285 -7.12 21.11 1.50
N LEU A 286 -7.01 21.68 2.69
CA LEU A 286 -7.26 23.10 2.99
C LEU A 286 -6.08 24.03 2.65
N ASN A 287 -4.94 23.50 2.21
CA ASN A 287 -3.70 24.24 1.97
C ASN A 287 -3.17 25.00 3.19
N VAL A 288 -3.27 24.39 4.36
CA VAL A 288 -2.88 25.01 5.64
C VAL A 288 -1.77 24.23 6.32
N SER A 289 -1.22 24.78 7.38
CA SER A 289 -0.20 24.16 8.20
C SER A 289 -0.78 23.43 9.41
N CYS A 290 -0.04 22.46 9.94
CA CYS A 290 -0.39 21.75 11.17
C CYS A 290 -0.80 22.67 12.36
N PRO A 291 -0.12 23.81 12.63
CA PRO A 291 -0.58 24.77 13.63
C PRO A 291 -1.96 25.35 13.35
N GLU A 292 -2.28 25.66 12.09
CA GLU A 292 -3.59 26.20 11.69
C GLU A 292 -4.70 25.15 11.86
N ILE A 293 -4.47 23.89 11.48
CA ILE A 293 -5.42 22.80 11.77
C ILE A 293 -5.66 22.64 13.26
N THR A 294 -4.59 22.67 14.06
CA THR A 294 -4.70 22.54 15.52
C THR A 294 -5.50 23.70 16.12
N TRP A 295 -5.29 24.91 15.61
CA TRP A 295 -6.05 26.08 16.03
C TRP A 295 -7.53 25.96 15.64
N LEU A 296 -7.83 25.59 14.39
CA LEU A 296 -9.20 25.40 13.89
C LEU A 296 -9.95 24.33 14.70
N ALA A 297 -9.27 23.22 15.03
CA ALA A 297 -9.82 22.19 15.91
C ALA A 297 -10.20 22.79 17.27
N ARG A 298 -9.29 23.54 17.93
CA ARG A 298 -9.55 24.18 19.22
C ARG A 298 -10.74 25.13 19.19
N GLN A 299 -10.90 25.89 18.10
CA GLN A 299 -12.05 26.78 17.92
C GLN A 299 -13.37 26.05 17.64
N GLY A 300 -13.34 24.73 17.41
CA GLY A 300 -14.55 23.91 17.24
C GLY A 300 -15.01 23.78 15.79
N TYR A 301 -14.18 24.09 14.80
CA TYR A 301 -14.53 23.95 13.39
C TYR A 301 -14.62 22.49 12.90
N PHE A 302 -14.12 21.53 13.68
CA PHE A 302 -14.07 20.10 13.32
C PHE A 302 -14.75 19.19 14.37
N GLY A 303 -15.63 19.76 15.21
CA GLY A 303 -16.26 19.06 16.32
C GLY A 303 -15.34 18.84 17.54
N ASP A 304 -15.88 18.22 18.59
CA ASP A 304 -15.19 18.06 19.87
C ASP A 304 -14.08 16.98 19.84
N ASP A 305 -14.29 15.87 19.12
CA ASP A 305 -13.30 14.78 19.00
C ASP A 305 -11.96 15.28 18.42
N ALA A 306 -12.02 16.22 17.48
CA ALA A 306 -10.85 16.83 16.86
C ALA A 306 -10.01 17.67 17.85
N ARG A 307 -10.65 18.27 18.86
CA ARG A 307 -9.96 19.10 19.88
C ARG A 307 -8.99 18.27 20.71
N GLU A 308 -9.34 17.03 20.97
CA GLU A 308 -8.56 16.09 21.78
C GLU A 308 -7.48 15.35 20.98
N GLY A 309 -7.33 15.67 19.69
CA GLY A 309 -6.35 15.01 18.82
C GLY A 309 -6.91 13.84 18.02
N GLY A 310 -8.23 13.61 18.07
CA GLY A 310 -8.93 12.62 17.25
C GLY A 310 -8.89 12.93 15.75
N PRO A 311 -9.38 11.98 14.92
CA PRO A 311 -9.55 12.19 13.49
C PRO A 311 -10.53 13.33 13.19
N LEU A 312 -10.38 13.97 12.03
CA LEU A 312 -11.23 15.08 11.60
C LEU A 312 -12.38 14.52 10.76
N ARG A 313 -13.62 14.95 10.99
CA ARG A 313 -14.72 14.56 10.09
C ARG A 313 -14.50 15.18 8.73
N ARG A 314 -14.59 14.38 7.68
CA ARG A 314 -14.42 14.84 6.30
C ARG A 314 -15.39 15.97 5.96
N SER A 315 -16.67 15.81 6.30
CA SER A 315 -17.71 16.81 6.06
C SER A 315 -17.36 18.20 6.60
N ASP A 316 -16.69 18.25 7.75
CA ASP A 316 -16.35 19.50 8.42
C ASP A 316 -15.17 20.17 7.72
N VAL A 317 -14.17 19.36 7.31
CA VAL A 317 -13.03 19.83 6.50
C VAL A 317 -13.50 20.37 5.15
N GLU A 318 -14.36 19.63 4.46
CA GLU A 318 -14.91 20.03 3.16
C GLU A 318 -15.75 21.31 3.28
N SER A 319 -16.65 21.36 4.27
CA SER A 319 -17.48 22.55 4.54
C SER A 319 -16.61 23.78 4.80
N LEU A 320 -15.54 23.64 5.60
CA LEU A 320 -14.60 24.71 5.86
C LEU A 320 -13.89 25.18 4.58
N GLY A 321 -13.42 24.25 3.74
CA GLY A 321 -12.74 24.56 2.48
C GLY A 321 -13.65 25.31 1.50
N GLN A 322 -14.92 24.92 1.43
CA GLN A 322 -15.93 25.57 0.61
C GLN A 322 -16.28 26.98 1.13
N GLU A 323 -16.33 27.16 2.45
CA GLU A 323 -16.72 28.44 3.07
C GLU A 323 -15.55 29.45 3.13
N PHE A 324 -14.33 28.96 3.36
CA PHE A 324 -13.17 29.79 3.66
C PHE A 324 -11.98 29.53 2.72
N ILE A 325 -11.14 30.55 2.58
CA ILE A 325 -9.93 30.52 1.78
C ILE A 325 -8.75 31.06 2.59
N GLY A 326 -7.65 30.30 2.59
CA GLY A 326 -6.43 30.62 3.33
C GLY A 326 -5.41 31.43 2.52
N THR A 327 -4.51 32.15 3.18
CA THR A 327 -3.53 33.04 2.53
C THR A 327 -2.67 32.35 1.46
N ARG A 328 -2.29 31.08 1.67
CA ARG A 328 -1.45 30.32 0.72
C ARG A 328 -2.16 30.07 -0.61
N GLU A 329 -3.44 29.75 -0.55
CA GLU A 329 -4.28 29.56 -1.73
C GLU A 329 -4.44 30.87 -2.49
N ILE A 330 -4.79 31.96 -1.79
CA ILE A 330 -4.91 33.29 -2.39
C ILE A 330 -3.59 33.72 -3.06
N ALA A 331 -2.46 33.51 -2.40
CA ALA A 331 -1.15 33.83 -2.94
C ALA A 331 -0.82 33.03 -4.20
N THR A 332 -1.18 31.75 -4.23
CA THR A 332 -0.96 30.88 -5.38
C THR A 332 -1.85 31.27 -6.55
N LEU A 333 -3.14 31.51 -6.32
CA LEU A 333 -4.10 31.99 -7.32
C LEU A 333 -3.68 33.36 -7.88
N ALA A 334 -3.26 34.29 -7.01
CA ALA A 334 -2.75 35.61 -7.43
C ALA A 334 -1.33 35.56 -8.02
N GLY A 335 -0.65 34.40 -7.99
CA GLY A 335 0.69 34.21 -8.49
C GLY A 335 1.76 35.07 -7.82
N CYS A 336 1.62 35.35 -6.52
CA CYS A 336 2.53 36.20 -5.74
C CYS A 336 2.85 35.59 -4.36
N THR A 337 3.55 36.33 -3.50
CA THR A 337 3.91 35.88 -2.15
C THR A 337 2.77 36.13 -1.16
N THR A 338 2.69 35.33 -0.10
CA THR A 338 1.71 35.49 0.98
C THR A 338 1.77 36.89 1.61
N ALA A 339 2.96 37.41 1.87
CA ALA A 339 3.15 38.78 2.38
C ALA A 339 2.55 39.85 1.45
N SER A 340 2.70 39.67 0.14
CA SER A 340 2.15 40.63 -0.83
C SER A 340 0.62 40.58 -0.89
N VAL A 341 0.02 39.40 -0.77
CA VAL A 341 -1.44 39.24 -0.69
C VAL A 341 -2.00 39.91 0.54
N LEU A 342 -1.40 39.72 1.71
CA LEU A 342 -1.88 40.33 2.96
C LEU A 342 -1.93 41.86 2.87
N GLY A 343 -0.90 42.47 2.30
CA GLY A 343 -0.89 43.92 2.06
C GLY A 343 -1.97 44.37 1.09
N ALA A 344 -2.20 43.59 0.02
CA ALA A 344 -3.21 43.92 -0.97
C ALA A 344 -4.65 43.76 -0.43
N LEU A 345 -4.95 42.66 0.27
CA LEU A 345 -6.25 42.43 0.89
C LEU A 345 -6.62 43.56 1.87
N ARG A 346 -5.66 44.01 2.69
CA ARG A 346 -5.85 45.18 3.56
C ARG A 346 -6.15 46.45 2.77
N LYS A 347 -5.42 46.69 1.68
CA LYS A 347 -5.63 47.86 0.82
C LYS A 347 -7.02 47.87 0.18
N PHE A 348 -7.55 46.69 -0.16
CA PHE A 348 -8.89 46.52 -0.73
C PHE A 348 -10.00 46.40 0.32
N GLY A 349 -9.69 46.58 1.62
CA GLY A 349 -10.68 46.56 2.70
C GLY A 349 -11.23 45.16 3.02
N VAL A 350 -10.51 44.09 2.64
CA VAL A 350 -10.94 42.71 2.80
C VAL A 350 -10.33 42.13 4.08
N SER A 351 -11.14 42.14 5.14
CA SER A 351 -10.73 41.67 6.48
C SER A 351 -10.93 40.17 6.65
N PRO A 352 -10.02 39.48 7.38
CA PRO A 352 -10.21 38.07 7.72
C PRO A 352 -11.47 37.90 8.58
N VAL A 353 -12.18 36.80 8.38
CA VAL A 353 -13.43 36.49 9.11
C VAL A 353 -13.15 35.70 10.37
N ILE A 354 -12.08 34.93 10.37
CA ILE A 354 -11.63 34.16 11.51
C ILE A 354 -10.59 35.02 12.24
N ALA A 355 -10.88 35.41 13.48
CA ALA A 355 -9.92 36.15 14.30
C ALA A 355 -8.64 35.32 14.48
N ASP A 356 -7.47 35.97 14.44
CA ASP A 356 -6.15 35.38 14.66
C ASP A 356 -5.62 34.36 13.63
N VAL A 357 -6.42 33.94 12.65
CA VAL A 357 -5.95 33.12 11.52
C VAL A 357 -6.39 33.75 10.20
N PRO A 358 -5.47 33.90 9.23
CA PRO A 358 -5.76 34.63 8.01
C PRO A 358 -6.58 33.78 7.03
N PHE A 359 -7.87 33.63 7.36
CA PHE A 359 -8.93 33.08 6.53
C PHE A 359 -9.94 34.14 6.19
N TRP A 360 -10.37 34.13 4.93
CA TRP A 360 -11.43 34.97 4.42
C TRP A 360 -12.57 34.10 3.93
N ARG A 361 -13.77 34.68 3.82
CA ARG A 361 -14.87 34.04 3.11
C ARG A 361 -14.47 33.87 1.65
N ARG A 362 -14.57 32.65 1.11
CA ARG A 362 -14.16 32.34 -0.27
C ARG A 362 -14.80 33.29 -1.28
N ARG A 363 -16.12 33.49 -1.17
CA ARG A 363 -16.92 34.43 -1.98
C ARG A 363 -16.50 35.91 -1.93
N ALA A 364 -15.75 36.34 -0.93
CA ALA A 364 -15.27 37.72 -0.83
C ALA A 364 -13.92 37.91 -1.56
N VAL A 365 -13.24 36.81 -1.87
CA VAL A 365 -11.89 36.81 -2.44
C VAL A 365 -11.90 36.31 -3.88
N VAL A 366 -12.59 35.20 -4.14
CA VAL A 366 -12.70 34.53 -5.45
C VAL A 366 -14.04 34.89 -6.11
N GLY A 367 -14.12 34.78 -7.43
CA GLY A 367 -15.29 35.10 -8.25
C GLY A 367 -15.24 36.50 -8.88
N ASP A 368 -16.23 36.80 -9.72
CA ASP A 368 -16.33 38.08 -10.42
C ASP A 368 -16.43 39.26 -9.43
N GLY A 369 -15.47 40.19 -9.54
CA GLY A 369 -15.36 41.33 -8.63
C GLY A 369 -14.70 41.03 -7.27
N GLY A 370 -14.30 39.77 -7.03
CA GLY A 370 -13.57 39.37 -5.82
C GLY A 370 -12.20 40.06 -5.68
N ALA A 371 -11.67 40.09 -4.46
CA ALA A 371 -10.40 40.75 -4.15
C ALA A 371 -9.24 40.27 -5.03
N ILE A 372 -9.24 38.98 -5.40
CA ILE A 372 -8.18 38.37 -6.19
C ILE A 372 -8.14 38.91 -7.62
N HIS A 373 -9.30 39.24 -8.19
CA HIS A 373 -9.42 39.86 -9.50
C HIS A 373 -8.75 41.25 -9.49
N GLN A 374 -9.01 42.05 -8.45
CA GLN A 374 -8.39 43.36 -8.27
C GLN A 374 -6.87 43.26 -8.04
N ILE A 375 -6.42 42.24 -7.31
CA ILE A 375 -4.99 41.96 -7.10
C ILE A 375 -4.31 41.57 -8.42
N ALA A 376 -4.94 40.72 -9.24
CA ALA A 376 -4.40 40.31 -10.53
C ALA A 376 -4.34 41.49 -11.52
N LEU A 377 -5.41 42.31 -11.56
CA LEU A 377 -5.51 43.58 -12.30
C LEU A 377 -4.37 44.54 -11.97
N ALA A 378 -4.20 44.86 -10.68
CA ALA A 378 -3.20 45.82 -10.21
C ALA A 378 -1.75 45.39 -10.53
N ARG A 379 -1.53 44.12 -10.88
CA ARG A 379 -0.22 43.56 -11.23
C ARG A 379 0.03 43.44 -12.72
N GLY A 380 -0.86 43.99 -13.56
CA GLY A 380 -0.70 43.96 -15.01
C GLY A 380 -0.80 42.56 -15.63
N ARG A 381 -1.37 41.58 -14.91
CA ARG A 381 -1.61 40.22 -15.44
C ARG A 381 -2.90 40.10 -16.25
N TRP A 382 -3.52 41.22 -16.60
CA TRP A 382 -4.84 41.27 -17.25
C TRP A 382 -4.85 40.70 -18.67
N GLY A 383 -3.70 40.66 -19.35
CA GLY A 383 -3.56 40.04 -20.68
C GLY A 383 -3.91 38.54 -20.69
N LEU A 384 -3.89 37.87 -19.55
CA LEU A 384 -4.27 36.45 -19.39
C LEU A 384 -5.76 36.26 -19.06
N TRP A 385 -6.44 37.27 -18.51
CA TRP A 385 -7.87 37.20 -18.13
C TRP A 385 -8.77 37.59 -19.30
N ALA A 386 -8.41 38.64 -20.05
CA ALA A 386 -9.20 39.17 -21.17
C ALA A 386 -9.34 38.22 -22.38
N SER A 387 -8.47 37.20 -22.49
CA SER A 387 -8.52 36.16 -23.53
C SER A 387 -9.48 35.01 -23.20
N SER A 388 -10.00 34.92 -21.98
CA SER A 388 -10.93 33.85 -21.56
C SER A 388 -12.42 34.23 -21.66
N GLN A 389 -12.72 35.50 -21.96
CA GLN A 389 -14.07 36.02 -22.17
C GLN A 389 -14.42 36.21 -23.67
N ARG A 390 -13.64 35.64 -24.59
CA ARG A 390 -13.92 35.68 -26.04
C ARG A 390 -14.20 34.31 -26.60
#